data_AF-A0A967U2I1-F1
#
_entry.id   AF-A0A967U2I1-F1
#
_cell.length_a   1.000
_cell.length_b   1.000
_cell.length_c   1.000
_cell.angle_alpha   90.00
_cell.angle_beta   90.00
_cell.angle_gamma   90.00
#
_symmetry.space_group_name_H-M   'P 1'
#
loop_
_entity.id
_entity.type
_entity.pdbx_description
1 polymer ?
#
loop_
_entity_poly.entity_id
_entity_poly.type
_entity_poly.pdbx_seq_one_letter_code
_entity_poly.pdbx_strand_id
1 'polypeptide(L)'
;MKFLITLVFILSAMLLVLKDMTEIYAVNAEVAEHKYSDDFKPNLNNPAELGYVNWHRNFGKAVELAKREDKPILLFFNEVPGCNTASGYGKNVMRHPLIIEAAETLFIPVAIYNNVGGHDREVLDSFGEPTWNNPVVRFIDSDRKQLTPRLAGDYTKLGLVRSMIKALKSDSKPVPDYLNLLEKELSAERAGKEKAIFSMYCFWSGEGSLGNIDGVVSTKAGFMGGKEVVQVEYNPRIISYDKLLRAADKGGKADHVFAANEDQKRIAKKLIGKDRVSNEKSFMLDREPKYYMSKTHYKYVPMTPLQASLVNSAVGKRQSPHKYLSQRQLGILNSIKNNPELNWKDHRASDDFIAEWNYTIGKLDTVVSKK
;
A
#
# COMPACT_ATOMS: atom_id res chain seq x y z
N MET A 1 -42.59 17.10 21.31
CA MET A 1 -41.71 15.90 21.31
C MET A 1 -41.21 15.51 19.92
N LYS A 2 -42.08 15.28 18.91
CA LYS A 2 -41.66 14.96 17.53
C LYS A 2 -40.74 16.01 16.87
N PHE A 3 -41.01 17.30 17.10
CA PHE A 3 -40.22 18.41 16.54
C PHE A 3 -38.78 18.46 17.07
N LEU A 4 -38.58 18.09 18.34
CA LEU A 4 -37.26 18.11 18.99
C LEU A 4 -36.36 16.98 18.47
N ILE A 5 -36.96 15.82 18.19
CA ILE A 5 -36.25 14.65 17.64
C ILE A 5 -35.76 14.95 16.22
N THR A 6 -36.60 15.53 15.36
CA THR A 6 -36.22 15.91 13.99
C THR A 6 -35.08 16.93 13.97
N LEU A 7 -35.09 17.91 14.88
CA LEU A 7 -34.04 18.91 14.98
C LEU A 7 -32.68 18.30 15.38
N VAL A 8 -32.67 17.32 16.30
CA VAL A 8 -31.46 16.60 16.72
C VAL A 8 -30.86 15.78 15.56
N PHE A 9 -31.70 15.13 14.74
CA PHE A 9 -31.22 14.40 13.57
C PHE A 9 -30.61 15.32 12.49
N ILE A 10 -31.22 16.48 12.26
CA ILE A 10 -30.70 17.48 11.31
C ILE A 10 -29.36 18.05 11.80
N LEU A 11 -29.26 18.40 13.08
CA LEU A 11 -28.02 18.88 13.69
C LEU A 11 -26.91 17.82 13.64
N SER A 12 -27.22 16.55 13.92
CA SER A 12 -26.25 15.46 13.83
C SER A 12 -25.78 15.21 12.40
N ALA A 13 -26.67 15.32 11.41
CA ALA A 13 -26.32 15.18 10.00
C ALA A 13 -25.46 16.36 9.52
N MET A 14 -25.78 17.60 9.92
CA MET A 14 -24.94 18.76 9.63
C MET A 14 -23.56 18.64 10.28
N LEU A 15 -23.47 18.14 11.52
CA LEU A 15 -22.19 17.93 12.19
C LEU A 15 -21.31 16.91 11.45
N LEU A 16 -21.93 15.84 10.92
CA LEU A 16 -21.24 14.82 10.13
C LEU A 16 -20.71 15.40 8.81
N VAL A 17 -21.54 16.17 8.10
CA VAL A 17 -21.15 16.84 6.85
C VAL A 17 -20.05 17.88 7.09
N LEU A 18 -20.14 18.66 8.18
CA LEU A 18 -19.11 19.61 8.56
C LEU A 18 -17.79 18.92 8.88
N LYS A 19 -17.83 17.77 9.57
CA LYS A 19 -16.63 16.96 9.87
C LYS A 19 -15.99 16.42 8.58
N ASP A 20 -16.79 15.87 7.67
CA ASP A 20 -16.33 15.40 6.35
C ASP A 20 -15.72 16.55 5.54
N MET A 21 -16.33 17.74 5.56
CA MET A 21 -15.76 18.92 4.88
C MET A 21 -14.44 19.35 5.52
N THR A 22 -14.32 19.39 6.85
CA THR A 22 -13.05 19.74 7.50
C THR A 22 -11.94 18.75 7.20
N GLU A 23 -12.25 17.44 7.13
CA GLU A 23 -11.28 16.42 6.72
C GLU A 23 -10.87 16.59 5.24
N ILE A 24 -11.82 16.91 4.34
CA ILE A 24 -11.53 17.19 2.93
C ILE A 24 -10.66 18.45 2.76
N TYR A 25 -10.96 19.53 3.50
CA TYR A 25 -10.17 20.76 3.45
C TYR A 25 -8.77 20.57 4.05
N ALA A 26 -8.63 19.81 5.15
CA ALA A 26 -7.33 19.49 5.73
C ALA A 26 -6.48 18.63 4.77
N VAL A 27 -7.06 17.62 4.13
CA VAL A 27 -6.37 16.79 3.13
C VAL A 27 -6.00 17.62 1.89
N ASN A 28 -6.85 18.55 1.45
CA ASN A 28 -6.54 19.40 0.29
C ASN A 28 -5.46 20.46 0.61
N ALA A 29 -5.41 20.96 1.85
CA ALA A 29 -4.37 21.89 2.31
C ALA A 29 -3.03 21.16 2.50
N GLU A 30 -3.01 19.95 3.09
CA GLU A 30 -1.81 19.12 3.21
C GLU A 30 -1.23 18.79 1.83
N VAL A 31 -2.06 18.38 0.86
CA VAL A 31 -1.57 18.03 -0.49
C VAL A 31 -1.04 19.24 -1.27
N ALA A 32 -1.46 20.46 -0.95
CA ALA A 32 -0.93 21.67 -1.57
C ALA A 32 0.49 22.01 -1.10
N GLU A 33 0.93 21.51 0.06
CA GLU A 33 2.25 21.82 0.64
C GLU A 33 3.31 20.73 0.48
N HIS A 34 2.92 19.48 0.24
CA HIS A 34 3.87 18.37 0.08
C HIS A 34 4.57 18.44 -1.29
N LYS A 35 5.69 19.17 -1.36
CA LYS A 35 6.64 19.10 -2.48
C LYS A 35 7.52 17.88 -2.31
N TYR A 36 7.92 17.24 -3.41
CA TYR A 36 9.01 16.28 -3.33
C TYR A 36 10.27 17.00 -2.79
N SER A 37 10.61 16.79 -1.53
CA SER A 37 11.76 17.41 -0.85
C SER A 37 12.92 16.42 -0.72
N ASP A 38 14.07 16.93 -0.29
CA ASP A 38 15.22 16.09 0.06
C ASP A 38 14.89 15.07 1.17
N ASP A 39 13.85 15.30 1.97
CA ASP A 39 13.37 14.36 3.02
C ASP A 39 12.72 13.09 2.44
N PHE A 40 12.50 13.04 1.13
CA PHE A 40 12.02 11.84 0.43
C PHE A 40 13.13 11.02 -0.20
N LYS A 41 14.39 11.47 -0.15
CA LYS A 41 15.49 10.73 -0.76
C LYS A 41 15.86 9.50 0.08
N PRO A 42 15.78 8.29 -0.49
CA PRO A 42 16.26 7.09 0.18
C PRO A 42 17.76 7.18 0.43
N ASN A 43 18.24 6.63 1.55
CA ASN A 43 19.68 6.57 1.82
C ASN A 43 20.33 5.42 1.04
N LEU A 44 20.81 5.72 -0.17
CA LEU A 44 21.46 4.76 -1.05
C LEU A 44 22.88 4.37 -0.60
N ASN A 45 23.46 5.11 0.36
CA ASN A 45 24.82 4.89 0.87
C ASN A 45 24.87 3.93 2.06
N ASN A 46 23.72 3.49 2.55
CA ASN A 46 23.65 2.51 3.62
C ASN A 46 24.28 1.17 3.22
N PRO A 47 24.88 0.45 4.18
CA PRO A 47 25.18 -0.97 4.02
C PRO A 47 23.94 -1.76 3.60
N ALA A 48 24.15 -2.84 2.84
CA ALA A 48 23.05 -3.57 2.21
C ALA A 48 22.05 -4.13 3.24
N GLU A 49 22.53 -4.44 4.43
CA GLU A 49 21.83 -4.94 5.61
C GLU A 49 20.81 -3.95 6.20
N LEU A 50 21.00 -2.66 5.96
CA LEU A 50 20.12 -1.60 6.46
C LEU A 50 19.05 -1.18 5.45
N GLY A 51 19.14 -1.63 4.19
CA GLY A 51 18.26 -1.13 3.13
C GLY A 51 18.44 0.38 2.92
N TYR A 52 17.37 1.09 2.56
CA TYR A 52 17.45 2.52 2.22
C TYR A 52 16.75 3.45 3.21
N VAL A 53 16.47 2.96 4.42
CA VAL A 53 15.89 3.76 5.50
C VAL A 53 16.95 4.72 6.08
N ASN A 54 16.55 5.95 6.37
CA ASN A 54 17.33 6.97 7.04
C ASN A 54 17.43 6.66 8.55
N TRP A 55 18.33 5.74 8.91
CA TRP A 55 18.48 5.27 10.28
C TRP A 55 19.20 6.26 11.20
N HIS A 56 18.60 6.54 12.36
CA HIS A 56 19.34 7.11 13.47
C HIS A 56 20.29 6.07 14.08
N ARG A 57 21.51 6.50 14.43
CA ARG A 57 22.56 5.67 15.04
C ARG A 57 22.79 5.92 16.52
N ASN A 58 22.27 7.03 17.05
CA ASN A 58 22.34 7.33 18.48
C ASN A 58 20.96 7.12 19.10
N PHE A 59 20.82 6.05 19.87
CA PHE A 59 19.56 5.67 20.52
C PHE A 59 19.03 6.73 21.48
N GLY A 60 19.88 7.36 22.31
CA GLY A 60 19.45 8.39 23.26
C GLY A 60 18.83 9.60 22.57
N LYS A 61 19.50 10.13 21.53
CA LYS A 61 18.98 11.22 20.70
C LYS A 61 17.69 10.85 19.98
N ALA A 62 17.57 9.60 19.53
CA ALA A 62 16.34 9.10 18.92
C ALA A 62 15.18 9.01 19.92
N VAL A 63 15.45 8.67 21.18
CA VAL A 63 14.42 8.72 22.25
C VAL A 63 13.95 10.15 22.50
N GLU A 64 14.87 11.11 22.58
CA GLU A 64 14.51 12.54 22.71
C GLU A 64 13.68 13.04 21.52
N LEU A 65 14.06 12.62 20.31
CA LEU A 65 13.33 12.91 19.08
C LEU A 65 11.92 12.30 19.10
N ALA A 66 11.80 11.04 19.51
CA ALA A 66 10.53 10.34 19.64
C ALA A 66 9.57 11.03 20.61
N LYS A 67 10.09 11.54 21.74
CA LYS A 67 9.31 12.36 22.69
C LYS A 67 8.83 13.66 22.07
N ARG A 68 9.71 14.35 21.34
CA ARG A 68 9.41 15.64 20.71
C ARG A 68 8.40 15.53 19.58
N GLU A 69 8.52 14.50 18.74
CA GLU A 69 7.64 14.28 17.58
C GLU A 69 6.41 13.44 17.90
N ASP A 70 6.28 12.97 19.15
CA ASP A 70 5.21 12.08 19.58
C ASP A 70 5.06 10.85 18.65
N LYS A 71 6.19 10.19 18.37
CA LYS A 71 6.28 9.02 17.49
C LYS A 71 6.87 7.80 18.23
N PRO A 72 6.36 6.59 17.97
CA PRO A 72 7.01 5.37 18.43
C PRO A 72 8.36 5.16 17.72
N ILE A 73 9.21 4.32 18.30
CA ILE A 73 10.55 3.99 17.77
C ILE A 73 10.49 2.62 17.09
N LEU A 74 11.01 2.55 15.86
CA LEU A 74 11.32 1.30 15.17
C LEU A 74 12.80 1.01 15.40
N LEU A 75 13.10 0.03 16.25
CA LEU A 75 14.45 -0.35 16.62
C LEU A 75 14.89 -1.61 15.87
N PHE A 76 15.92 -1.48 15.05
CA PHE A 76 16.43 -2.53 14.19
C PHE A 76 17.82 -2.98 14.65
N PHE A 77 17.91 -4.18 15.20
CA PHE A 77 19.18 -4.81 15.53
C PHE A 77 19.60 -5.70 14.36
N ASN A 78 20.78 -5.46 13.82
CA ASN A 78 21.29 -6.25 12.72
C ASN A 78 22.81 -6.33 12.72
N GLU A 79 23.33 -7.40 12.15
CA GLU A 79 24.77 -7.60 11.93
C GLU A 79 25.20 -6.74 10.72
N VAL A 80 26.23 -5.89 10.87
CA VAL A 80 26.75 -5.06 9.76
C VAL A 80 28.29 -4.98 9.80
N PRO A 81 28.99 -5.40 8.73
CA PRO A 81 28.48 -6.24 7.64
C PRO A 81 27.95 -7.56 8.19
N GLY A 82 26.93 -8.13 7.56
CA GLY A 82 26.27 -9.33 8.07
C GLY A 82 26.09 -10.44 7.05
N CYS A 83 25.63 -11.60 7.52
CA CYS A 83 25.39 -12.75 6.66
C CYS A 83 24.29 -12.52 5.59
N ASN A 84 24.04 -13.54 4.76
CA ASN A 84 23.01 -13.47 3.71
C ASN A 84 21.60 -13.17 4.26
N THR A 85 21.29 -13.59 5.48
CA THR A 85 20.00 -13.25 6.12
C THR A 85 19.94 -11.75 6.43
N ALA A 86 21.01 -11.19 6.98
CA ALA A 86 21.09 -9.77 7.32
C ALA A 86 21.00 -8.88 6.08
N SER A 87 21.83 -9.16 5.07
CA SER A 87 21.82 -8.41 3.81
C SER A 87 20.56 -8.68 2.98
N GLY A 88 20.00 -9.89 3.05
CA GLY A 88 18.74 -10.26 2.41
C GLY A 88 17.54 -9.51 2.99
N TYR A 89 17.45 -9.37 4.31
CA TYR A 89 16.38 -8.61 4.94
C TYR A 89 16.45 -7.12 4.55
N GLY A 90 17.65 -6.54 4.59
CA GLY A 90 17.89 -5.18 4.10
C GLY A 90 17.46 -4.98 2.64
N LYS A 91 17.89 -5.87 1.74
CA LYS A 91 17.59 -5.79 0.29
C LYS A 91 16.12 -6.04 -0.06
N ASN A 92 15.47 -7.00 0.61
CA ASN A 92 14.15 -7.50 0.20
C ASN A 92 12.97 -6.87 0.95
N VAL A 93 13.23 -6.30 2.14
CA VAL A 93 12.24 -5.68 3.01
C VAL A 93 12.50 -4.18 3.17
N MET A 94 13.68 -3.80 3.65
CA MET A 94 14.02 -2.40 3.97
C MET A 94 14.38 -1.54 2.73
N ARG A 95 14.11 -2.03 1.52
CA ARG A 95 14.16 -1.27 0.27
C ARG A 95 12.79 -0.99 -0.34
N HIS A 96 11.71 -1.54 0.23
CA HIS A 96 10.38 -1.34 -0.33
C HIS A 96 9.91 0.10 -0.06
N PRO A 97 9.56 0.90 -1.08
CA PRO A 97 9.29 2.33 -0.92
C PRO A 97 8.27 2.68 0.16
N LEU A 98 7.13 1.98 0.18
CA LEU A 98 6.08 2.21 1.18
C LEU A 98 6.47 1.76 2.59
N ILE A 99 7.40 0.81 2.73
CA ILE A 99 7.91 0.37 4.05
C ILE A 99 8.92 1.40 4.57
N ILE A 100 9.80 1.90 3.70
CA ILE A 100 10.73 2.98 4.04
C ILE A 100 9.95 4.20 4.51
N GLU A 101 8.93 4.60 3.75
CA GLU A 101 8.10 5.74 4.14
C GLU A 101 7.39 5.52 5.47
N ALA A 102 6.80 4.34 5.69
CA ALA A 102 6.19 4.03 6.98
C ALA A 102 7.22 4.12 8.12
N ALA A 103 8.42 3.58 7.92
CA ALA A 103 9.50 3.61 8.91
C ALA A 103 9.95 5.05 9.26
N GLU A 104 9.95 5.96 8.29
CA GLU A 104 10.48 7.32 8.45
C GLU A 104 9.42 8.35 8.83
N THR A 105 8.16 8.15 8.43
CA THR A 105 7.08 9.11 8.70
C THR A 105 6.26 8.74 9.93
N LEU A 106 6.12 7.46 10.25
CA LEU A 106 5.28 6.96 11.35
C LEU A 106 6.08 6.54 12.58
N PHE A 107 7.39 6.39 12.45
CA PHE A 107 8.30 5.99 13.53
C PHE A 107 9.55 6.87 13.52
N ILE A 108 10.31 6.80 14.63
CA ILE A 108 11.73 7.16 14.63
C ILE A 108 12.54 5.88 14.35
N PRO A 109 13.14 5.72 13.14
CA PRO A 109 13.87 4.51 12.79
C PRO A 109 15.29 4.56 13.38
N VAL A 110 15.65 3.56 14.19
CA VAL A 110 16.97 3.43 14.82
C VAL A 110 17.59 2.10 14.43
N ALA A 111 18.83 2.13 13.96
CA ALA A 111 19.59 0.92 13.71
C ALA A 111 20.71 0.77 14.76
N ILE A 112 20.87 -0.45 15.26
CA ILE A 112 21.89 -0.85 16.23
C ILE A 112 22.66 -2.02 15.62
N TYR A 113 23.98 -1.90 15.51
CA TYR A 113 24.78 -3.03 15.03
C TYR A 113 25.00 -4.01 16.17
N ASN A 114 24.57 -5.26 15.97
CA ASN A 114 24.61 -6.27 17.02
C ASN A 114 25.97 -6.99 17.14
N ASN A 115 26.97 -6.59 16.35
CA ASN A 115 28.27 -7.24 16.23
C ASN A 115 29.45 -6.28 16.52
N VAL A 116 29.18 -5.07 17.02
CA VAL A 116 30.21 -4.06 17.35
C VAL A 116 30.13 -3.62 18.80
N GLY A 117 31.22 -3.05 19.32
CA GLY A 117 31.32 -2.50 20.68
C GLY A 117 30.74 -1.09 20.83
N GLY A 118 30.99 -0.45 21.97
CA GLY A 118 30.62 0.95 22.24
C GLY A 118 29.11 1.15 22.42
N HIS A 119 28.60 2.30 21.96
CA HIS A 119 27.19 2.70 22.11
C HIS A 119 26.20 1.62 21.65
N ASP A 120 26.48 0.96 20.52
CA ASP A 120 25.60 -0.08 20.00
C ASP A 120 25.53 -1.30 20.94
N ARG A 121 26.66 -1.70 21.51
CA ARG A 121 26.73 -2.80 22.49
C ARG A 121 25.97 -2.47 23.77
N GLU A 122 26.13 -1.24 24.28
CA GLU A 122 25.41 -0.76 25.47
C GLU A 122 23.89 -0.81 25.26
N VAL A 123 23.41 -0.35 24.10
CA VAL A 123 21.98 -0.41 23.76
C VAL A 123 21.53 -1.87 23.61
N LEU A 124 22.25 -2.69 22.85
CA LEU A 124 21.97 -4.11 22.65
C LEU A 124 21.80 -4.86 23.98
N ASP A 125 22.75 -4.68 24.91
CA ASP A 125 22.74 -5.29 26.24
C ASP A 125 21.55 -4.80 27.07
N SER A 126 21.19 -3.51 26.98
CA SER A 126 20.04 -2.96 27.69
C SER A 126 18.69 -3.52 27.24
N PHE A 127 18.62 -4.12 26.04
CA PHE A 127 17.45 -4.83 25.53
C PHE A 127 17.54 -6.36 25.66
N GLY A 128 18.66 -6.88 26.20
CA GLY A 128 18.93 -8.31 26.31
C GLY A 128 18.98 -9.01 24.95
N GLU A 129 19.37 -8.30 23.89
CA GLU A 129 19.52 -8.90 22.56
C GLU A 129 20.89 -9.59 22.44
N PRO A 130 20.98 -10.78 21.82
CA PRO A 130 22.27 -11.45 21.65
C PRO A 130 23.09 -10.80 20.54
N THR A 131 24.41 -10.96 20.60
CA THR A 131 25.31 -10.57 19.52
C THR A 131 25.28 -11.57 18.37
N TRP A 132 25.69 -11.12 17.18
CA TRP A 132 25.86 -11.98 16.00
C TRP A 132 24.61 -12.83 15.66
N ASN A 133 23.42 -12.29 15.91
CA ASN A 133 22.17 -12.95 15.58
C ASN A 133 21.56 -12.41 14.28
N ASN A 134 20.61 -13.18 13.75
CA ASN A 134 19.79 -12.74 12.63
C ASN A 134 19.00 -11.46 12.97
N PRO A 135 18.53 -10.71 11.95
CA PRO A 135 17.88 -9.42 12.17
C PRO A 135 16.71 -9.49 13.15
N VAL A 136 16.61 -8.48 14.01
CA VAL A 136 15.52 -8.32 14.98
C VAL A 136 14.94 -6.93 14.87
N VAL A 137 13.61 -6.83 14.84
CA VAL A 137 12.91 -5.55 14.95
C VAL A 137 12.11 -5.51 16.24
N ARG A 138 12.22 -4.40 16.96
CA ARG A 138 11.37 -4.06 18.10
C ARG A 138 10.65 -2.75 17.82
N PHE A 139 9.42 -2.66 18.31
CA PHE A 139 8.64 -1.43 18.35
C PHE A 139 8.41 -1.04 19.79
N ILE A 140 8.83 0.16 20.15
CA ILE A 140 8.73 0.69 21.52
C ILE A 140 8.17 2.10 21.50
N ASP A 141 7.55 2.53 22.59
CA ASP A 141 7.27 3.95 22.81
C ASP A 141 8.52 4.70 23.29
N SER A 142 8.36 6.01 23.52
CA SER A 142 9.44 6.88 23.96
C SER A 142 9.90 6.64 25.41
N ASP A 143 9.17 5.85 26.19
CA ASP A 143 9.54 5.39 27.53
C ASP A 143 10.08 3.95 27.52
N ARG A 144 10.42 3.45 26.33
CA ARG A 144 10.97 2.10 26.07
C ARG A 144 10.00 0.95 26.35
N LYS A 145 8.71 1.22 26.53
CA LYS A 145 7.71 0.17 26.66
C LYS A 145 7.51 -0.51 25.32
N GLN A 146 7.47 -1.84 25.34
CA GLN A 146 7.28 -2.64 24.15
C GLN A 146 5.84 -2.57 23.64
N LEU A 147 5.66 -2.19 22.37
CA LEU A 147 4.35 -2.00 21.72
C LEU A 147 3.85 -3.28 21.02
N THR A 148 4.77 -4.13 20.58
CA THR A 148 4.49 -5.41 19.92
C THR A 148 5.47 -6.49 20.38
N PRO A 149 5.13 -7.78 20.26
CA PRO A 149 6.13 -8.84 20.39
C PRO A 149 7.36 -8.58 19.51
N ARG A 150 8.51 -9.03 20.00
CA ARG A 150 9.79 -8.95 19.29
C ARG A 150 9.67 -9.67 17.95
N LEU A 151 9.96 -8.99 16.85
CA LEU A 151 9.91 -9.57 15.51
C LEU A 151 11.27 -10.22 15.20
N ALA A 152 11.30 -11.55 15.26
CA ALA A 152 12.45 -12.37 14.90
C ALA A 152 11.97 -13.65 14.23
N GLY A 153 12.75 -14.19 13.29
CA GLY A 153 12.39 -15.39 12.53
C GLY A 153 11.36 -15.19 11.43
N ASP A 154 10.73 -14.00 11.33
CA ASP A 154 9.91 -13.59 10.19
C ASP A 154 10.60 -12.44 9.45
N TYR A 155 11.27 -12.77 8.36
CA TYR A 155 12.04 -11.83 7.53
C TYR A 155 11.24 -11.37 6.30
N THR A 156 9.91 -11.39 6.38
CA THR A 156 9.04 -11.00 5.27
C THR A 156 8.58 -9.55 5.38
N LYS A 157 8.27 -8.94 4.23
CA LYS A 157 7.60 -7.62 4.18
C LYS A 157 6.30 -7.62 5.00
N LEU A 158 5.52 -8.70 4.91
CA LEU A 158 4.25 -8.83 5.61
C LEU A 158 4.43 -8.84 7.14
N GLY A 159 5.44 -9.57 7.65
CA GLY A 159 5.75 -9.62 9.08
C GLY A 159 6.08 -8.25 9.65
N LEU A 160 6.90 -7.48 8.93
CA LEU A 160 7.25 -6.11 9.31
C LEU A 160 6.04 -5.17 9.27
N VAL A 161 5.29 -5.15 8.16
CA VAL A 161 4.11 -4.28 7.99
C VAL A 161 3.05 -4.56 9.05
N ARG A 162 2.77 -5.84 9.36
CA ARG A 162 1.84 -6.20 10.44
C ARG A 162 2.32 -5.72 11.80
N SER A 163 3.61 -5.81 12.06
CA SER A 163 4.21 -5.33 13.30
C SER A 163 4.13 -3.81 13.41
N MET A 164 4.39 -3.07 12.32
CA MET A 164 4.19 -1.62 12.26
C MET A 164 2.73 -1.24 12.56
N ILE A 165 1.75 -1.86 11.88
CA ILE A 165 0.32 -1.61 12.10
C ILE A 165 -0.07 -1.91 13.56
N LYS A 166 0.42 -3.02 14.12
CA LYS A 166 0.14 -3.39 15.51
C LYS A 166 0.76 -2.40 16.48
N ALA A 167 1.98 -1.94 16.23
CA ALA A 167 2.67 -0.96 17.07
C ALA A 167 1.90 0.36 17.14
N LEU A 168 1.50 0.89 15.97
CA LEU A 168 0.70 2.12 15.89
C LEU A 168 -0.62 1.98 16.66
N LYS A 169 -1.32 0.86 16.51
CA LYS A 169 -2.56 0.59 17.26
C LYS A 169 -2.34 0.50 18.78
N SER A 170 -1.28 -0.19 19.22
CA SER A 170 -0.92 -0.29 20.64
C SER A 170 -0.58 1.08 21.24
N ASP A 171 0.00 1.97 20.43
CA ASP A 171 0.38 3.33 20.80
C ASP A 171 -0.73 4.36 20.54
N SER A 172 -1.95 3.91 20.20
CA SER A 172 -3.10 4.75 19.85
C SER A 172 -2.85 5.76 18.72
N LYS A 173 -1.90 5.45 17.83
CA LYS A 173 -1.60 6.23 16.63
C LYS A 173 -2.48 5.79 15.46
N PRO A 174 -2.87 6.72 14.57
CA PRO A 174 -3.60 6.36 13.37
C PRO A 174 -2.73 5.46 12.48
N VAL A 175 -3.37 4.47 11.86
CA VAL A 175 -2.73 3.65 10.82
C VAL A 175 -3.18 4.21 9.47
N PRO A 176 -2.26 4.75 8.65
CA PRO A 176 -2.65 5.31 7.37
C PRO A 176 -3.17 4.23 6.41
N ASP A 177 -4.15 4.59 5.59
CA ASP A 177 -4.85 3.66 4.70
C ASP A 177 -3.89 2.96 3.74
N TYR A 178 -2.89 3.65 3.18
CA TYR A 178 -1.91 3.02 2.29
C TYR A 178 -1.15 1.85 2.94
N LEU A 179 -0.89 1.91 4.26
CA LEU A 179 -0.19 0.85 4.98
C LEU A 179 -1.11 -0.36 5.19
N ASN A 180 -2.40 -0.14 5.43
CA ASN A 180 -3.41 -1.20 5.46
C ASN A 180 -3.56 -1.85 4.07
N LEU A 181 -3.52 -1.08 2.98
CA LEU A 181 -3.56 -1.62 1.62
C LEU A 181 -2.33 -2.48 1.32
N LEU A 182 -1.14 -2.03 1.71
CA LEU A 182 0.09 -2.82 1.57
C LEU A 182 0.00 -4.15 2.34
N GLU A 183 -0.55 -4.14 3.56
CA GLU A 183 -0.79 -5.37 4.32
C GLU A 183 -1.73 -6.33 3.59
N LYS A 184 -2.85 -5.83 3.06
CA LYS A 184 -3.83 -6.62 2.31
C LYS A 184 -3.21 -7.30 1.10
N GLU A 185 -2.40 -6.56 0.34
CA GLU A 185 -1.75 -7.05 -0.87
C GLU A 185 -0.68 -8.10 -0.54
N LEU A 186 0.22 -7.81 0.41
CA LEU A 186 1.24 -8.77 0.88
C LEU A 186 0.61 -10.02 1.50
N SER A 187 -0.54 -9.88 2.17
CA SER A 187 -1.28 -11.02 2.71
C SER A 187 -1.90 -11.87 1.60
N ALA A 188 -2.31 -11.27 0.48
CA ALA A 188 -2.81 -12.00 -0.69
C ALA A 188 -1.69 -12.74 -1.41
N GLU A 189 -0.51 -12.12 -1.57
CA GLU A 189 0.69 -12.78 -2.10
C GLU A 189 1.05 -14.02 -1.28
N ARG A 190 1.11 -13.89 0.05
CA ARG A 190 1.43 -15.03 0.94
C ARG A 190 0.36 -16.11 0.92
N ALA A 191 -0.91 -15.74 0.74
CA ALA A 191 -2.02 -16.70 0.71
C ALA A 191 -2.11 -17.49 -0.59
N GLY A 192 -1.50 -16.99 -1.68
CA GLY A 192 -1.75 -17.44 -3.04
C GLY A 192 -2.98 -16.73 -3.60
N LYS A 193 -2.77 -15.82 -4.55
CA LYS A 193 -3.86 -15.12 -5.24
C LYS A 193 -4.60 -16.08 -6.18
N GLU A 194 -5.91 -15.91 -6.27
CA GLU A 194 -6.74 -16.56 -7.29
C GLU A 194 -7.27 -15.54 -8.30
N LYS A 195 -7.68 -16.03 -9.47
CA LYS A 195 -8.15 -15.22 -10.59
C LYS A 195 -9.61 -15.54 -10.92
N ALA A 196 -10.43 -14.53 -11.17
CA ALA A 196 -11.78 -14.65 -11.72
C ALA A 196 -11.95 -13.74 -12.94
N ILE A 197 -12.71 -14.17 -13.95
CA ILE A 197 -12.90 -13.40 -15.18
C ILE A 197 -14.40 -13.25 -15.44
N PHE A 198 -14.86 -12.01 -15.38
CA PHE A 198 -16.26 -11.66 -15.56
C PHE A 198 -16.42 -10.82 -16.81
N SER A 199 -17.42 -11.14 -17.62
CA SER A 199 -17.83 -10.33 -18.77
C SER A 199 -18.98 -9.43 -18.40
N MET A 200 -19.03 -8.27 -19.05
CA MET A 200 -20.09 -7.28 -18.85
C MET A 200 -20.17 -6.36 -20.06
N TYR A 201 -21.24 -5.57 -20.13
CA TYR A 201 -21.41 -4.60 -21.23
C TYR A 201 -20.31 -3.54 -21.33
N CYS A 202 -19.88 -2.97 -20.20
CA CYS A 202 -18.81 -1.96 -20.15
C CYS A 202 -17.79 -2.31 -19.06
N PHE A 203 -16.63 -2.81 -19.47
CA PHE A 203 -15.55 -3.20 -18.58
C PHE A 203 -14.86 -2.06 -17.82
N TRP A 204 -14.95 -0.80 -18.24
CA TRP A 204 -14.36 0.33 -17.52
C TRP A 204 -15.14 0.61 -16.24
N SER A 205 -16.47 0.67 -16.37
CA SER A 205 -17.38 0.72 -15.21
C SER A 205 -17.27 -0.55 -14.37
N GLY A 206 -17.09 -1.70 -15.03
CA GLY A 206 -16.80 -2.98 -14.41
C GLY A 206 -15.58 -2.97 -13.49
N GLU A 207 -14.43 -2.57 -14.03
CA GLU A 207 -13.13 -2.53 -13.36
C GLU A 207 -13.21 -1.61 -12.13
N GLY A 208 -13.80 -0.42 -12.28
CA GLY A 208 -14.02 0.50 -11.16
C GLY A 208 -14.94 -0.08 -10.07
N SER A 209 -15.95 -0.86 -10.43
CA SER A 209 -16.85 -1.48 -9.45
C SER A 209 -16.21 -2.67 -8.73
N LEU A 210 -15.61 -3.59 -9.49
CA LEU A 210 -15.03 -4.84 -8.99
C LEU A 210 -13.79 -4.58 -8.14
N GLY A 211 -12.98 -3.57 -8.48
CA GLY A 211 -11.79 -3.21 -7.71
C GLY A 211 -12.07 -2.70 -6.29
N ASN A 212 -13.34 -2.41 -5.97
CA ASN A 212 -13.76 -1.93 -4.64
C ASN A 212 -14.37 -3.02 -3.76
N ILE A 213 -14.38 -4.28 -4.22
CA ILE A 213 -14.85 -5.44 -3.44
C ILE A 213 -13.75 -5.86 -2.47
N ASP A 214 -14.07 -5.99 -1.18
CA ASP A 214 -13.08 -6.44 -0.19
C ASP A 214 -12.58 -7.86 -0.50
N GLY A 215 -11.26 -8.04 -0.43
CA GLY A 215 -10.57 -9.24 -0.88
C GLY A 215 -10.08 -9.21 -2.33
N VAL A 216 -10.56 -8.28 -3.17
CA VAL A 216 -9.94 -8.02 -4.49
C VAL A 216 -8.65 -7.24 -4.30
N VAL A 217 -7.59 -7.66 -5.00
CA VAL A 217 -6.25 -7.03 -4.93
C VAL A 217 -5.77 -6.48 -6.26
N SER A 218 -6.34 -6.92 -7.39
CA SER A 218 -6.07 -6.31 -8.69
C SER A 218 -7.24 -6.52 -9.64
N THR A 219 -7.40 -5.60 -10.57
CA THR A 219 -8.36 -5.71 -11.67
C THR A 219 -7.69 -5.32 -12.98
N LYS A 220 -8.07 -5.92 -14.10
CA LYS A 220 -7.61 -5.57 -15.45
C LYS A 220 -8.76 -5.66 -16.43
N ALA A 221 -9.14 -4.54 -17.03
CA ALA A 221 -10.06 -4.53 -18.16
C ALA A 221 -9.39 -5.08 -19.43
N GLY A 222 -10.14 -5.84 -20.23
CA GLY A 222 -9.66 -6.36 -21.50
C GLY A 222 -10.71 -7.18 -22.25
N PHE A 223 -10.29 -7.90 -23.27
CA PHE A 223 -11.15 -8.69 -24.12
C PHE A 223 -10.83 -10.17 -23.97
N MET A 224 -11.87 -11.00 -23.93
CA MET A 224 -11.75 -12.45 -23.95
C MET A 224 -12.92 -13.05 -24.74
N GLY A 225 -12.61 -13.88 -25.73
CA GLY A 225 -13.63 -14.54 -26.55
C GLY A 225 -14.61 -13.59 -27.25
N GLY A 226 -14.13 -12.42 -27.70
CA GLY A 226 -14.96 -11.39 -28.35
C GLY A 226 -15.84 -10.58 -27.40
N LYS A 227 -15.67 -10.72 -26.08
CA LYS A 227 -16.41 -9.98 -25.07
C LYS A 227 -15.50 -9.06 -24.27
N GLU A 228 -16.05 -7.93 -23.83
CA GLU A 228 -15.46 -7.13 -22.76
C GLU A 228 -15.48 -7.91 -21.44
N VAL A 229 -14.34 -7.94 -20.76
CA VAL A 229 -14.15 -8.63 -19.49
C VAL A 229 -13.30 -7.82 -18.52
N VAL A 230 -13.45 -8.14 -17.24
CA VAL A 230 -12.52 -7.74 -16.19
C VAL A 230 -11.93 -9.01 -15.60
N GLN A 231 -10.61 -9.13 -15.68
CA GLN A 231 -9.84 -10.09 -14.91
C GLN A 231 -9.63 -9.53 -13.50
N VAL A 232 -9.99 -10.29 -12.48
CA VAL A 232 -9.89 -9.94 -11.07
C VAL A 232 -8.91 -10.89 -10.41
N GLU A 233 -7.91 -10.37 -9.72
CA GLU A 233 -7.12 -11.14 -8.76
C GLU A 233 -7.62 -10.87 -7.35
N TYR A 234 -7.81 -11.92 -6.55
CA TYR A 234 -8.35 -11.82 -5.20
C TYR A 234 -7.64 -12.74 -4.22
N ASN A 235 -7.78 -12.43 -2.94
CA ASN A 235 -7.30 -13.25 -1.84
C ASN A 235 -8.40 -14.27 -1.44
N PRO A 236 -8.22 -15.57 -1.73
CA PRO A 236 -9.24 -16.59 -1.44
C PRO A 236 -9.49 -16.79 0.06
N ARG A 237 -8.60 -16.31 0.94
CA ARG A 237 -8.81 -16.33 2.40
C ARG A 237 -9.74 -15.22 2.89
N ILE A 238 -9.99 -14.19 2.08
CA ILE A 238 -10.88 -13.07 2.40
C ILE A 238 -12.22 -13.22 1.69
N ILE A 239 -12.18 -13.55 0.39
CA ILE A 239 -13.38 -13.74 -0.42
C ILE A 239 -13.27 -15.01 -1.27
N SER A 240 -14.29 -15.86 -1.19
CA SER A 240 -14.38 -17.05 -2.04
C SER A 240 -14.92 -16.70 -3.43
N TYR A 241 -14.61 -17.54 -4.43
CA TYR A 241 -15.10 -17.35 -5.80
C TYR A 241 -16.63 -17.20 -5.89
N ASP A 242 -17.40 -18.00 -5.14
CA ASP A 242 -18.86 -17.93 -5.17
C ASP A 242 -19.38 -16.59 -4.63
N LYS A 243 -18.76 -16.04 -3.58
CA LYS A 243 -19.11 -14.73 -3.02
C LYS A 243 -18.73 -13.61 -3.98
N LEU A 244 -17.55 -13.69 -4.59
CA LEU A 244 -17.09 -12.73 -5.58
C LEU A 244 -18.02 -12.71 -6.81
N LEU A 245 -18.37 -13.89 -7.34
CA LEU A 245 -19.31 -14.00 -8.47
C LEU A 245 -20.69 -13.43 -8.11
N ARG A 246 -21.23 -13.72 -6.93
CA ARG A 246 -22.50 -13.14 -6.48
C ARG A 246 -22.44 -11.61 -6.37
N ALA A 247 -21.34 -11.07 -5.86
CA ALA A 247 -21.13 -9.62 -5.78
C ALA A 247 -21.06 -8.98 -7.18
N ALA A 248 -20.36 -9.62 -8.11
CA ALA A 248 -20.26 -9.18 -9.50
C ALA A 248 -21.61 -9.24 -10.23
N ASP A 249 -22.33 -10.37 -10.15
CA ASP A 249 -23.62 -10.58 -10.81
C ASP A 249 -24.70 -9.61 -10.29
N LYS A 250 -24.76 -9.39 -8.96
CA LYS A 250 -25.66 -8.38 -8.37
C LYS A 250 -25.43 -6.97 -8.91
N GLY A 251 -24.20 -6.65 -9.33
CA GLY A 251 -23.85 -5.38 -9.95
C GLY A 251 -24.03 -5.33 -11.47
N GLY A 252 -24.57 -6.38 -12.11
CA GLY A 252 -24.63 -6.51 -13.56
C GLY A 252 -23.24 -6.60 -14.21
N LYS A 253 -22.24 -7.08 -13.46
CA LYS A 253 -20.83 -7.15 -13.88
C LYS A 253 -20.37 -8.59 -14.14
N ALA A 254 -21.31 -9.50 -14.40
CA ALA A 254 -21.02 -10.91 -14.67
C ALA A 254 -21.98 -11.52 -15.70
N ASP A 255 -22.35 -10.78 -16.76
CA ASP A 255 -23.23 -11.25 -17.84
C ASP A 255 -22.77 -12.59 -18.42
N HIS A 256 -21.45 -12.81 -18.47
CA HIS A 256 -20.83 -14.09 -18.79
C HIS A 256 -19.63 -14.33 -17.86
N VAL A 257 -19.27 -15.57 -17.64
CA VAL A 257 -18.09 -15.98 -16.86
C VAL A 257 -17.16 -16.82 -17.72
N PHE A 258 -15.87 -16.48 -17.68
CA PHE A 258 -14.81 -17.32 -18.21
C PHE A 258 -14.11 -18.02 -17.04
N ALA A 259 -14.41 -19.30 -16.84
CA ALA A 259 -13.91 -20.06 -15.70
C ALA A 259 -12.45 -20.47 -15.92
N ALA A 260 -11.57 -20.13 -14.96
CA ALA A 260 -10.15 -20.44 -15.01
C ALA A 260 -9.84 -21.92 -14.67
N ASN A 261 -10.78 -22.61 -14.02
CA ASN A 261 -10.67 -24.02 -13.67
C ASN A 261 -12.06 -24.68 -13.57
N GLU A 262 -12.09 -26.00 -13.41
CA GLU A 262 -13.34 -26.78 -13.37
C GLU A 262 -14.19 -26.49 -12.11
N ASP A 263 -13.58 -26.11 -10.99
CA ASP A 263 -14.33 -25.71 -9.78
C ASP A 263 -15.10 -24.41 -9.99
N GLN A 264 -14.43 -23.39 -10.55
CA GLN A 264 -15.09 -22.13 -10.93
C GLN A 264 -16.22 -22.39 -11.92
N LYS A 265 -15.98 -23.25 -12.92
CA LYS A 265 -17.00 -23.60 -13.92
C LYS A 265 -18.21 -24.26 -13.28
N ARG A 266 -18.00 -25.21 -12.37
CA ARG A 266 -19.07 -25.89 -11.61
C ARG A 266 -19.86 -24.89 -10.76
N ILE A 267 -19.17 -24.03 -10.01
CA ILE A 267 -19.79 -22.99 -9.18
C ILE A 267 -20.59 -22.01 -10.04
N ALA A 268 -19.98 -21.47 -11.11
CA ALA A 268 -20.62 -20.49 -11.99
C ALA A 268 -21.87 -21.07 -12.67
N LYS A 269 -21.80 -22.30 -13.20
CA LYS A 269 -22.97 -22.98 -13.80
C LYS A 269 -24.14 -23.10 -12.82
N LYS A 270 -23.85 -23.34 -11.53
CA LYS A 270 -24.87 -23.42 -10.47
C LYS A 270 -25.45 -22.04 -10.12
N LEU A 271 -24.65 -20.98 -10.17
CA LEU A 271 -25.05 -19.65 -9.71
C LEU A 271 -25.73 -18.79 -10.78
N ILE A 272 -25.22 -18.82 -12.02
CA ILE A 272 -25.66 -17.92 -13.10
C ILE A 272 -26.20 -18.65 -14.34
N GLY A 273 -26.25 -19.99 -14.30
CA GLY A 273 -26.76 -20.81 -15.40
C GLY A 273 -25.67 -21.27 -16.38
N LYS A 274 -25.93 -22.38 -17.10
CA LYS A 274 -24.94 -23.04 -17.96
C LYS A 274 -24.55 -22.21 -19.19
N ASP A 275 -25.50 -21.46 -19.74
CA ASP A 275 -25.33 -20.72 -21.01
C ASP A 275 -24.44 -19.48 -20.85
N ARG A 276 -24.25 -19.02 -19.61
CA ARG A 276 -23.42 -17.85 -19.26
C ARG A 276 -22.00 -18.22 -18.83
N VAL A 277 -21.56 -19.46 -19.09
CA VAL A 277 -20.26 -19.96 -18.62
C VAL A 277 -19.48 -20.60 -19.77
N SER A 278 -18.21 -20.21 -19.90
CA SER A 278 -17.25 -20.84 -20.81
C SER A 278 -15.92 -21.09 -20.10
N ASN A 279 -15.09 -21.95 -20.67
CA ASN A 279 -13.69 -22.05 -20.22
C ASN A 279 -12.96 -20.75 -20.56
N GLU A 280 -11.95 -20.41 -19.75
CA GLU A 280 -11.01 -19.34 -20.04
C GLU A 280 -10.43 -19.45 -21.46
N LYS A 281 -10.27 -18.29 -22.11
CA LYS A 281 -9.63 -18.13 -23.42
C LYS A 281 -8.49 -17.12 -23.29
N SER A 282 -7.78 -16.86 -24.38
CA SER A 282 -6.74 -15.82 -24.40
C SER A 282 -7.29 -14.46 -23.98
N PHE A 283 -6.63 -13.84 -23.00
CA PHE A 283 -6.92 -12.49 -22.54
C PHE A 283 -6.11 -11.47 -23.34
N MET A 284 -6.78 -10.44 -23.86
CA MET A 284 -6.16 -9.29 -24.49
C MET A 284 -6.39 -8.06 -23.60
N LEU A 285 -5.33 -7.48 -23.05
CA LEU A 285 -5.44 -6.28 -22.23
C LEU A 285 -6.08 -5.13 -23.04
N ASP A 286 -6.93 -4.35 -22.39
CA ASP A 286 -7.45 -3.12 -22.97
C ASP A 286 -6.31 -2.16 -23.36
N ARG A 287 -6.53 -1.33 -24.38
CA ARG A 287 -5.58 -0.30 -24.80
C ARG A 287 -5.57 0.89 -23.83
N GLU A 288 -6.63 1.08 -23.05
CA GLU A 288 -6.74 2.13 -22.04
C GLU A 288 -7.02 1.56 -20.63
N PRO A 289 -6.14 0.68 -20.08
CA PRO A 289 -6.36 0.09 -18.77
C PRO A 289 -6.46 1.19 -17.71
N LYS A 290 -7.22 0.93 -16.64
CA LYS A 290 -7.54 1.94 -15.61
C LYS A 290 -8.09 3.21 -16.25
N TYR A 291 -9.16 3.05 -17.04
CA TYR A 291 -9.69 4.11 -17.91
C TYR A 291 -9.92 5.44 -17.21
N TYR A 292 -10.54 5.45 -16.03
CA TYR A 292 -10.81 6.70 -15.32
C TYR A 292 -9.51 7.37 -14.86
N MET A 293 -8.56 6.60 -14.34
CA MET A 293 -7.24 7.08 -13.95
C MET A 293 -6.45 7.64 -15.14
N SER A 294 -6.62 7.08 -16.34
CA SER A 294 -5.93 7.50 -17.59
C SER A 294 -6.16 8.96 -17.98
N LYS A 295 -7.26 9.55 -17.52
CA LYS A 295 -7.64 10.93 -17.82
C LYS A 295 -7.09 11.93 -16.79
N THR A 296 -6.16 11.49 -15.94
CA THR A 296 -5.60 12.27 -14.83
C THR A 296 -4.08 12.11 -14.73
N HIS A 297 -3.43 12.96 -13.91
CA HIS A 297 -2.00 12.83 -13.60
C HIS A 297 -1.66 11.59 -12.76
N TYR A 298 -2.65 10.93 -12.13
CA TYR A 298 -2.42 9.73 -11.35
C TYR A 298 -1.82 8.58 -12.17
N LYS A 299 -2.02 8.55 -13.49
CA LYS A 299 -1.43 7.54 -14.38
C LYS A 299 0.10 7.53 -14.40
N TYR A 300 0.72 8.61 -13.93
CA TYR A 300 2.17 8.78 -13.85
C TYR A 300 2.73 8.51 -12.45
N VAL A 301 1.87 8.31 -11.45
CA VAL A 301 2.28 8.03 -10.08
C VAL A 301 2.47 6.51 -9.93
N PRO A 302 3.64 6.04 -9.46
CA PRO A 302 3.87 4.62 -9.22
C PRO A 302 2.95 4.14 -8.09
N MET A 303 2.25 3.02 -8.30
CA MET A 303 1.26 2.48 -7.37
C MET A 303 1.36 0.97 -7.30
N THR A 304 1.00 0.38 -6.16
CA THR A 304 0.76 -1.05 -6.14
C THR A 304 -0.52 -1.41 -6.93
N PRO A 305 -0.69 -2.67 -7.39
CA PRO A 305 -1.90 -3.08 -8.12
C PRO A 305 -3.22 -2.79 -7.38
N LEU A 306 -3.25 -2.98 -6.06
CA LEU A 306 -4.41 -2.66 -5.23
C LEU A 306 -4.66 -1.15 -5.17
N GLN A 307 -3.62 -0.34 -4.95
CA GLN A 307 -3.72 1.11 -4.99
C GLN A 307 -4.28 1.57 -6.34
N ALA A 308 -3.72 1.13 -7.46
CA ALA A 308 -4.16 1.52 -8.81
C ALA A 308 -5.63 1.17 -9.08
N SER A 309 -6.10 0.00 -8.61
CA SER A 309 -7.49 -0.42 -8.74
C SER A 309 -8.44 0.49 -7.95
N LEU A 310 -8.08 0.84 -6.72
CA LEU A 310 -8.87 1.71 -5.85
C LEU A 310 -8.84 3.18 -6.31
N VAL A 311 -7.68 3.67 -6.77
CA VAL A 311 -7.55 5.01 -7.36
C VAL A 311 -8.44 5.13 -8.60
N ASN A 312 -8.38 4.15 -9.52
CA ASN A 312 -9.24 4.15 -10.71
C ASN A 312 -10.73 4.13 -10.33
N SER A 313 -11.12 3.35 -9.32
CA SER A 313 -12.50 3.33 -8.80
C SER A 313 -12.94 4.69 -8.26
N ALA A 314 -12.13 5.32 -7.41
CA ALA A 314 -12.45 6.62 -6.81
C ALA A 314 -12.54 7.72 -7.86
N VAL A 315 -11.58 7.79 -8.80
CA VAL A 315 -11.62 8.77 -9.90
C VAL A 315 -12.88 8.58 -10.75
N GLY A 316 -13.26 7.33 -11.07
CA GLY A 316 -14.50 7.03 -11.80
C GLY A 316 -15.78 7.46 -11.06
N LYS A 317 -15.74 7.46 -9.73
CA LYS A 317 -16.82 7.95 -8.84
C LYS A 317 -16.73 9.47 -8.56
N ARG A 318 -15.78 10.18 -9.17
CA ARG A 318 -15.49 11.61 -8.91
C ARG A 318 -15.14 11.89 -7.44
N GLN A 319 -14.48 10.94 -6.79
CA GLN A 319 -14.00 11.04 -5.41
C GLN A 319 -12.49 11.26 -5.40
N SER A 320 -11.97 11.91 -4.35
CA SER A 320 -10.53 12.02 -4.16
C SER A 320 -9.93 10.65 -3.82
N PRO A 321 -8.89 10.19 -4.55
CA PRO A 321 -8.21 8.94 -4.27
C PRO A 321 -7.06 9.08 -3.26
N HIS A 322 -6.82 10.29 -2.71
CA HIS A 322 -5.61 10.59 -1.93
C HIS A 322 -5.37 9.63 -0.75
N LYS A 323 -6.44 9.20 -0.06
CA LYS A 323 -6.33 8.27 1.07
C LYS A 323 -5.67 6.94 0.71
N TYR A 324 -5.72 6.52 -0.56
CA TYR A 324 -5.08 5.26 -0.99
C TYR A 324 -3.59 5.41 -1.25
N LEU A 325 -3.08 6.64 -1.29
CA LEU A 325 -1.69 6.97 -1.59
C LEU A 325 -0.97 7.39 -0.33
N SER A 326 0.32 7.07 -0.30
CA SER A 326 1.24 7.56 0.71
C SER A 326 1.60 9.04 0.47
N GLN A 327 2.17 9.72 1.48
CA GLN A 327 2.54 11.12 1.36
C GLN A 327 3.63 11.33 0.29
N ARG A 328 4.56 10.37 0.11
CA ARG A 328 5.53 10.44 -0.98
C ARG A 328 4.86 10.29 -2.34
N GLN A 329 3.88 9.40 -2.49
CA GLN A 329 3.13 9.30 -3.75
C GLN A 329 2.38 10.60 -4.07
N LEU A 330 1.83 11.27 -3.05
CA LEU A 330 1.20 12.58 -3.21
C LEU A 330 2.21 13.68 -3.54
N GLY A 331 3.40 13.67 -2.92
CA GLY A 331 4.51 14.55 -3.28
C GLY A 331 5.00 14.34 -4.72
N ILE A 332 5.09 13.08 -5.17
CA ILE A 332 5.37 12.72 -6.56
C ILE A 332 4.30 13.27 -7.50
N LEU A 333 3.01 13.10 -7.16
CA LEU A 333 1.90 13.66 -7.94
C LEU A 333 2.00 15.18 -8.09
N ASN A 334 2.34 15.88 -7.01
CA ASN A 334 2.54 17.32 -7.04
C ASN A 334 3.69 17.71 -7.97
N SER A 335 4.83 17.02 -7.88
CA SER A 335 5.96 17.23 -8.78
C SER A 335 5.64 16.94 -10.24
N ILE A 336 4.84 15.90 -10.53
CA ILE A 336 4.38 15.58 -11.88
C ILE A 336 3.56 16.74 -12.47
N LYS A 337 2.62 17.29 -11.69
CA LYS A 337 1.77 18.41 -12.12
C LYS A 337 2.58 19.68 -12.40
N ASN A 338 3.63 19.91 -11.62
CA ASN A 338 4.45 21.13 -11.70
C ASN A 338 5.58 21.05 -12.73
N ASN A 339 5.84 19.88 -13.32
CA ASN A 339 6.90 19.69 -14.29
C ASN A 339 6.39 18.85 -15.49
N PRO A 340 5.37 19.31 -16.24
CA PRO A 340 4.76 18.55 -17.35
C PRO A 340 5.73 18.26 -18.51
N GLU A 341 6.80 19.03 -18.64
CA GLU A 341 7.82 18.93 -19.69
C GLU A 341 8.71 17.67 -19.57
N LEU A 342 8.66 16.95 -18.44
CA LEU A 342 9.53 15.81 -18.18
C LEU A 342 9.11 14.49 -18.85
N ASN A 343 8.04 14.53 -19.66
CA ASN A 343 7.52 13.38 -20.42
C ASN A 343 7.37 12.13 -19.54
N TRP A 344 6.53 12.24 -18.51
CA TRP A 344 6.30 11.20 -17.53
C TRP A 344 5.81 9.88 -18.16
N LYS A 345 6.38 8.76 -17.70
CA LYS A 345 5.97 7.41 -18.13
C LYS A 345 4.61 7.06 -17.53
N ASP A 346 3.71 6.56 -18.38
CA ASP A 346 2.42 6.01 -17.97
C ASP A 346 2.62 4.61 -17.33
N HIS A 347 2.12 4.44 -16.11
CA HIS A 347 2.29 3.22 -15.31
C HIS A 347 1.04 2.32 -15.27
N ARG A 348 -0.07 2.68 -15.94
CA ARG A 348 -1.37 1.99 -15.81
C ARG A 348 -1.39 0.51 -16.16
N ALA A 349 -0.46 0.06 -17.01
CA ALA A 349 -0.39 -1.29 -17.54
C ALA A 349 0.64 -2.20 -16.83
N SER A 350 1.40 -1.65 -15.89
CA SER A 350 2.47 -2.38 -15.22
C SER A 350 2.03 -2.81 -13.82
N ASP A 351 2.59 -3.93 -13.36
CA ASP A 351 2.40 -4.46 -12.01
C ASP A 351 3.71 -4.38 -11.19
N ASP A 352 4.79 -3.82 -11.76
CA ASP A 352 6.10 -3.72 -11.10
C ASP A 352 6.27 -2.36 -10.41
N PHE A 353 5.64 -2.25 -9.24
CA PHE A 353 5.68 -1.06 -8.41
C PHE A 353 7.12 -0.56 -8.13
N ILE A 354 8.06 -1.47 -7.91
CA ILE A 354 9.45 -1.10 -7.57
C ILE A 354 10.17 -0.49 -8.77
N ALA A 355 10.03 -1.08 -9.95
CA ALA A 355 10.64 -0.54 -11.16
C ALA A 355 10.04 0.83 -11.53
N GLU A 356 8.72 0.99 -11.42
CA GLU A 356 8.04 2.26 -11.66
C GLU A 356 8.45 3.34 -10.68
N TRP A 357 8.57 2.98 -9.39
CA TRP A 357 9.05 3.87 -8.35
C TRP A 357 10.44 4.38 -8.67
N ASN A 358 11.38 3.47 -8.91
CA ASN A 358 12.78 3.81 -9.19
C ASN A 358 12.92 4.66 -10.46
N TYR A 359 12.14 4.37 -11.51
CA TYR A 359 12.08 5.20 -12.70
C TYR A 359 11.63 6.63 -12.38
N THR A 360 10.55 6.76 -11.61
CA THR A 360 9.93 8.05 -11.31
C THR A 360 10.84 8.91 -10.43
N ILE A 361 11.45 8.31 -9.40
CA ILE A 361 12.44 8.98 -8.55
C ILE A 361 13.68 9.38 -9.35
N GLY A 362 14.22 8.49 -10.17
CA GLY A 362 15.37 8.80 -11.02
C GLY A 362 15.10 9.96 -11.96
N LYS A 363 13.87 10.10 -12.48
CA LYS A 363 13.46 11.28 -13.25
C LYS A 363 13.42 12.55 -12.41
N LEU A 364 12.84 12.51 -11.21
CA LEU A 364 12.77 13.65 -10.30
C LEU A 364 14.16 14.16 -9.89
N ASP A 365 15.10 13.26 -9.64
CA ASP A 365 16.46 13.61 -9.24
C ASP A 365 17.22 14.38 -10.35
N THR A 366 16.90 14.14 -11.63
CA THR A 366 17.47 14.93 -12.75
C THR A 366 16.98 16.37 -12.82
N VAL A 367 15.87 16.69 -12.16
CA VAL A 367 15.31 18.05 -12.09
C VAL A 367 15.95 18.81 -10.94
N VAL A 368 16.10 18.16 -9.80
CA VAL A 368 16.72 18.74 -8.60
C VAL A 368 18.19 19.07 -8.87
N SER A 369 18.92 18.22 -9.61
CA SER A 369 20.34 18.47 -9.93
C SER A 369 20.61 19.58 -10.94
N LYS A 370 19.57 20.11 -11.61
CA LYS A 370 19.67 21.20 -12.59
C LYS A 370 19.30 22.57 -12.03
N LYS A 371 18.74 22.63 -10.82
CA LYS A 371 18.49 23.85 -10.06
C LYS A 371 19.61 24.05 -9.05
#